data_AF-A0AAU0KKS3-F1
#
_entry.id   AF-A0AAU0KKS3-F1
#
_cell.length_a   1.000
_cell.length_b   1.000
_cell.length_c   1.000
_cell.angle_alpha   90.00
_cell.angle_beta   90.00
_cell.angle_gamma   90.00
#
_symmetry.space_group_name_H-M   'P 1'
#
loop_
_entity.id
_entity.type
_entity.pdbx_description
1 polymer ?
#
loop_
_entity_poly.entity_id
_entity_poly.type
_entity_poly.pdbx_seq_one_letter_code
_entity_poly.pdbx_strand_id
1 'polypeptide(L)'
;MRLHAHAGEELDAVLETLPVSSVWGIGRRLESSLKLLGVESVLRLKRANFRRIRDGLGITMQRTVQELNGEPWLELEEAAPIAKKVISSRSIWAKGGEPAGATGSHQLSCC
;
A
#
# COMPACT_ATOMS: atom_id res chain seq x y z
N MET A 1 21.88 -25.25 -27.46
CA MET A 1 21.14 -26.01 -26.42
C MET A 1 20.68 -25.01 -25.37
N ARG A 2 19.43 -24.54 -25.42
CA ARG A 2 18.90 -23.46 -24.57
C ARG A 2 18.44 -24.04 -23.23
N LEU A 3 19.17 -23.75 -22.17
CA LEU A 3 18.75 -24.00 -20.78
C LEU A 3 17.82 -22.86 -20.33
N HIS A 4 16.53 -22.92 -20.63
CA HIS A 4 15.55 -21.93 -20.10
C HIS A 4 14.30 -22.56 -19.48
N ALA A 5 14.20 -23.89 -19.39
CA ALA A 5 13.02 -24.56 -18.84
C ALA A 5 13.10 -24.80 -17.32
N HIS A 6 14.30 -24.97 -16.73
CA HIS A 6 14.46 -25.32 -15.31
C HIS A 6 14.53 -24.11 -14.36
N ALA A 7 14.74 -22.90 -14.87
CA ALA A 7 14.81 -21.70 -14.03
C ALA A 7 13.46 -21.31 -13.42
N GLY A 8 12.35 -21.66 -14.09
CA GLY A 8 11.00 -21.39 -13.58
C GLY A 8 10.61 -22.28 -12.40
N GLU A 9 10.95 -23.56 -12.46
CA GLU A 9 10.63 -24.51 -11.38
C GLU A 9 11.45 -24.26 -10.11
N GLU A 10 12.74 -23.93 -10.25
CA GLU A 10 13.59 -23.59 -9.12
C GLU A 10 13.16 -22.27 -8.45
N LEU A 11 12.77 -21.27 -9.26
CA LEU A 11 12.20 -20.03 -8.73
C LEU A 11 10.87 -20.27 -8.02
N ASP A 12 9.97 -21.07 -8.60
CA ASP A 12 8.69 -21.38 -7.99
C ASP A 12 8.87 -22.10 -6.64
N ALA A 13 9.84 -23.02 -6.54
CA ALA A 13 10.19 -23.68 -5.27
C ALA A 13 10.65 -22.67 -4.21
N VAL A 14 11.49 -21.69 -4.58
CA VAL A 14 11.91 -20.63 -3.67
C VAL A 14 10.71 -19.76 -3.26
N LEU A 15 9.88 -19.34 -4.20
CA LEU A 15 8.70 -18.50 -3.95
C LEU A 15 7.63 -19.20 -3.10
N GLU A 16 7.60 -20.54 -3.09
CA GLU A 16 6.72 -21.33 -2.24
C GLU A 16 7.13 -21.26 -0.77
N THR A 17 8.44 -21.20 -0.49
CA THR A 17 8.95 -21.09 0.88
C THR A 17 8.85 -19.69 1.46
N LEU A 18 8.74 -18.67 0.61
CA LEU A 18 8.65 -17.27 1.04
C LEU A 18 7.23 -16.91 1.51
N PRO A 19 7.08 -16.33 2.72
CA PRO A 19 5.80 -15.85 3.18
C PRO A 19 5.37 -14.60 2.40
N VAL A 20 4.06 -14.38 2.25
CA VAL A 20 3.53 -13.17 1.59
C VAL A 20 3.97 -11.86 2.26
N SER A 21 4.30 -11.88 3.56
CA SER A 21 4.82 -10.72 4.29
C SER A 21 6.20 -10.26 3.84
N SER A 22 6.94 -11.09 3.08
CA SER A 22 8.23 -10.70 2.50
C SER A 22 8.09 -9.71 1.33
N VAL A 23 6.90 -9.61 0.73
CA VAL A 23 6.64 -8.69 -0.38
C VAL A 23 6.48 -7.27 0.17
N TRP A 24 7.28 -6.34 -0.33
CA TRP A 24 7.17 -4.93 0.03
C TRP A 24 5.75 -4.43 -0.29
N GLY A 25 5.07 -3.92 0.73
CA GLY A 25 3.74 -3.31 0.61
C GLY A 25 2.65 -4.16 1.22
N ILE A 26 2.96 -5.42 1.57
CA ILE A 26 2.07 -6.29 2.31
C ILE A 26 2.30 -6.09 3.81
N GLY A 27 1.48 -5.23 4.42
CA GLY A 27 1.46 -5.05 5.88
C GLY A 27 0.57 -6.07 6.61
N ARG A 28 0.61 -6.06 7.95
CA ARG A 28 -0.15 -6.98 8.83
C ARG A 28 -1.62 -7.16 8.46
N ARG A 29 -2.32 -6.08 8.11
CA ARG A 29 -3.74 -6.13 7.73
C ARG A 29 -3.96 -6.93 6.45
N LEU A 30 -3.15 -6.68 5.43
CA LEU A 30 -3.23 -7.36 4.14
C LEU A 30 -2.80 -8.82 4.28
N GLU A 31 -1.75 -9.08 5.04
CA GLU A 31 -1.32 -10.44 5.39
C GLU A 31 -2.45 -11.24 6.06
N SER A 32 -3.12 -10.69 7.07
CA SER A 32 -4.26 -11.36 7.72
C SER A 32 -5.40 -11.63 6.74
N SER A 33 -5.74 -10.67 5.87
CA SER A 33 -6.78 -10.89 4.86
C SER A 33 -6.38 -11.93 3.81
N LEU A 34 -5.11 -11.99 3.41
CA LEU A 34 -4.58 -13.00 2.50
C LEU A 34 -4.60 -14.40 3.14
N LYS A 35 -4.23 -14.51 4.42
CA LYS A 35 -4.34 -15.76 5.19
C LYS A 35 -5.79 -16.28 5.24
N LEU A 36 -6.77 -15.39 5.42
CA LEU A 36 -8.19 -15.76 5.37
C LEU A 36 -8.63 -16.28 3.98
N LEU A 37 -7.98 -15.82 2.91
CA LEU A 37 -8.17 -16.33 1.55
C LEU A 37 -7.33 -17.58 1.24
N GLY A 38 -6.57 -18.09 2.23
CA GLY A 38 -5.65 -19.20 2.09
C GLY A 38 -4.36 -18.85 1.34
N VAL A 39 -4.04 -17.58 1.10
CA VAL A 39 -2.85 -17.16 0.37
C VAL A 39 -1.73 -16.82 1.36
N GLU A 40 -0.83 -17.77 1.61
CA GLU A 40 0.23 -17.61 2.63
C GLU A 40 1.65 -17.51 2.04
N SER A 41 1.87 -18.05 0.83
CA SER A 41 3.15 -17.98 0.13
C SER A 41 3.13 -17.01 -1.05
N VAL A 42 4.31 -16.48 -1.40
CA VAL A 42 4.49 -15.58 -2.55
C VAL A 42 4.09 -16.28 -3.85
N LEU A 43 4.43 -17.56 -4.01
CA LEU A 43 4.01 -18.36 -5.18
C LEU A 43 2.48 -18.41 -5.30
N ARG A 44 1.78 -18.62 -4.19
CA ARG A 44 0.32 -18.69 -4.17
C ARG A 44 -0.32 -17.34 -4.48
N LEU A 45 0.32 -16.25 -4.05
CA LEU A 45 -0.07 -14.88 -4.41
C LEU A 45 0.14 -14.61 -5.91
N LYS A 46 1.28 -15.01 -6.47
CA LYS A 46 1.60 -14.88 -7.90
C LYS A 46 0.60 -15.62 -8.80
N ARG A 47 0.19 -16.82 -8.39
CA ARG A 47 -0.81 -17.66 -9.09
C ARG A 47 -2.26 -17.26 -8.79
N ALA A 48 -2.51 -16.35 -7.85
CA ALA A 48 -3.86 -15.93 -7.51
C ALA A 48 -4.48 -15.09 -8.65
N ASN A 49 -5.80 -15.21 -8.82
CA ASN A 49 -6.51 -14.42 -9.81
C ASN A 49 -6.59 -12.96 -9.36
N PHE A 50 -5.87 -12.07 -10.05
CA PHE A 50 -5.78 -10.65 -9.75
C PHE A 50 -7.16 -9.95 -9.69
N ARG A 51 -8.16 -10.43 -10.44
CA ARG A 51 -9.52 -9.89 -10.42
C ARG A 51 -10.23 -10.21 -9.11
N ARG A 52 -10.09 -11.45 -8.62
CA ARG A 52 -10.65 -11.87 -7.32
C ARG A 52 -9.95 -11.16 -6.17
N ILE A 53 -8.64 -10.96 -6.27
CA ILE A 53 -7.86 -10.19 -5.30
C ILE A 53 -8.28 -8.73 -5.28
N ARG A 54 -8.50 -8.11 -6.46
CA ARG A 54 -9.00 -6.74 -6.55
C ARG A 54 -10.34 -6.56 -5.85
N ASP A 55 -11.26 -7.49 -6.08
CA ASP A 55 -12.62 -7.39 -5.53
C ASP A 55 -12.63 -7.54 -3.99
N GLY A 56 -11.62 -8.23 -3.40
CA GLY A 56 -11.49 -8.38 -1.95
C GLY A 56 -10.55 -7.37 -1.25
N LEU A 57 -9.43 -7.01 -1.87
CA LEU A 57 -8.32 -6.24 -1.26
C LEU A 57 -8.03 -4.91 -1.97
N GLY A 58 -8.72 -4.64 -3.08
CA GLY A 58 -8.61 -3.41 -3.84
C GLY A 58 -7.48 -3.40 -4.87
N ILE A 59 -7.35 -2.26 -5.55
CA ILE A 59 -6.44 -2.07 -6.69
C ILE A 59 -4.95 -2.20 -6.31
N THR A 60 -4.58 -1.86 -5.08
CA THR A 60 -3.19 -1.96 -4.61
C THR A 60 -2.70 -3.39 -4.66
N MET A 61 -3.49 -4.36 -4.18
CA MET A 61 -3.09 -5.76 -4.19
C MET A 61 -3.08 -6.35 -5.59
N GLN A 62 -4.01 -5.92 -6.45
CA GLN A 62 -3.98 -6.28 -7.87
C GLN A 62 -2.66 -5.84 -8.51
N ARG A 63 -2.18 -4.62 -8.22
CA ARG A 63 -0.92 -4.09 -8.75
C ARG A 63 0.26 -4.92 -8.29
N THR A 64 0.34 -5.24 -6.99
CA THR A 64 1.39 -6.12 -6.44
C THR A 64 1.44 -7.47 -7.15
N VAL A 65 0.29 -8.10 -7.42
CA VAL A 65 0.23 -9.39 -8.15
C VAL A 65 0.69 -9.25 -9.59
N GLN A 66 0.35 -8.16 -10.28
CA GLN A 66 0.79 -7.92 -11.66
C GLN A 66 2.30 -7.65 -11.73
N GLU A 67 2.85 -6.85 -10.82
CA GLU A 67 4.28 -6.61 -10.71
C GLU A 67 5.06 -7.91 -10.43
N LEU A 68 4.54 -8.78 -9.55
CA LEU A 68 5.13 -10.11 -9.30
C LEU A 68 5.11 -11.04 -10.53
N ASN A 69 4.20 -10.80 -11.48
CA ASN A 69 4.16 -11.51 -12.75
C ASN A 69 5.01 -10.85 -13.84
N GLY A 70 5.70 -9.74 -13.53
CA GLY A 70 6.57 -9.03 -14.45
C GLY A 70 5.84 -8.03 -15.35
N GLU A 71 4.62 -7.64 -15.00
CA GLU A 71 3.88 -6.57 -15.68
C GLU A 71 4.17 -5.23 -14.96
N PRO A 72 5.09 -4.39 -15.46
CA PRO A 72 5.45 -3.14 -14.82
C PRO A 72 4.26 -2.16 -14.86
N TRP A 73 3.93 -1.58 -13.71
CA TRP A 73 2.78 -0.68 -13.57
C TRP A 73 3.14 0.80 -13.82
N LEU A 74 4.41 1.19 -13.59
CA LEU A 74 4.91 2.53 -13.84
C LEU A 74 6.19 2.40 -14.67
N GLU A 75 6.14 2.91 -15.89
CA GLU A 75 7.37 3.18 -16.64
C GLU A 75 8.16 4.20 -15.79
N LEU A 76 9.36 3.83 -15.34
CA LEU A 76 10.22 4.74 -14.60
C LEU A 76 10.53 5.92 -15.53
N GLU A 77 9.79 7.02 -15.41
CA GLU A 77 10.18 8.28 -16.03
C GLU A 77 11.52 8.71 -15.42
N GLU A 78 12.57 8.71 -16.23
CA GLU A 78 13.86 9.28 -15.87
C GLU A 78 13.69 10.80 -15.66
N ALA A 79 13.54 11.17 -14.38
CA ALA A 79 13.69 12.52 -13.82
C ALA A 79 12.87 13.66 -14.46
N ALA A 80 11.64 13.87 -13.97
CA ALA A 80 11.04 15.21 -13.98
C ALA A 80 11.43 15.99 -12.70
N PRO A 81 11.81 17.28 -12.79
CA PRO A 81 12.33 18.04 -11.65
C PRO A 81 11.28 18.21 -10.53
N ILE A 82 11.77 18.20 -9.29
CA ILE A 82 11.01 18.18 -8.03
C ILE A 82 10.08 19.40 -7.94
N ALA A 83 8.78 19.21 -8.20
CA ALA A 83 7.75 20.12 -7.73
C ALA A 83 7.56 19.93 -6.22
N LYS A 84 8.23 20.74 -5.40
CA LYS A 84 8.08 20.77 -3.95
C LYS A 84 6.66 21.24 -3.58
N LYS A 85 5.75 20.30 -3.36
CA LYS A 85 4.39 20.62 -2.90
C LYS A 85 4.39 20.70 -1.37
N VAL A 86 4.22 21.90 -0.83
CA VAL A 86 4.00 22.10 0.62
C VAL A 86 2.53 21.79 0.93
N ILE A 87 2.29 20.74 1.71
CA ILE A 87 0.94 20.35 2.17
C ILE A 87 0.85 20.68 3.67
N SER A 88 -0.09 21.55 4.04
CA SER A 88 -0.44 21.83 5.44
C SER A 88 -1.69 21.01 5.81
N SER A 89 -1.51 19.94 6.59
CA SER A 89 -2.63 19.16 7.12
C SER A 89 -3.12 19.80 8.42
N ARG A 90 -4.23 20.55 8.36
CA ARG A 90 -4.93 21.01 9.57
C ARG A 90 -5.88 19.90 10.03
N SER A 91 -5.50 19.17 11.07
CA SER A 91 -6.44 18.29 11.78
C SER A 91 -7.46 19.15 12.51
N ILE A 92 -8.75 18.98 12.20
CA ILE A 92 -9.83 19.66 12.90
C ILE A 92 -9.97 18.98 14.29
N TRP A 93 -9.36 19.58 15.30
CA TRP A 93 -9.60 19.19 16.68
C TRP A 93 -10.87 19.90 17.11
N ALA A 94 -11.94 19.15 17.31
CA ALA A 94 -13.18 19.68 17.81
C ALA A 94 -12.96 20.19 19.24
N LYS A 95 -13.15 21.48 19.47
CA LYS A 95 -13.64 21.97 20.76
C LYS A 95 -15.00 22.62 20.55
N GLY A 96 -15.98 22.05 21.25
CA GLY A 96 -17.29 22.65 21.44
C GLY A 96 -17.20 23.93 22.26
N GLY A 97 -18.24 24.75 22.11
CA GLY A 97 -18.43 25.97 22.88
C GLY A 97 -19.33 26.93 22.11
N GLU A 98 -20.60 26.93 22.48
CA GLU A 98 -21.63 27.98 22.35
C GLU A 98 -21.17 29.39 21.88
N PRO A 99 -21.95 30.12 21.06
CA PRO A 99 -21.67 31.52 20.76
C PRO A 99 -21.93 32.42 21.98
N ALA A 100 -20.86 33.06 22.45
CA ALA A 100 -20.84 34.06 23.50
C ALA A 100 -21.73 35.28 23.16
N GLY A 101 -22.69 35.56 24.05
CA GLY A 101 -23.13 36.92 24.35
C GLY A 101 -22.33 37.49 25.54
N ALA A 102 -22.35 38.82 25.62
CA ALA A 102 -21.84 39.68 26.71
C ALA A 102 -20.38 40.20 26.60
N THR A 103 -20.30 41.42 26.05
CA THR A 103 -19.71 42.64 26.63
C THR A 103 -18.46 42.54 27.52
N GLY A 104 -17.48 43.41 27.21
CA GLY A 104 -16.77 44.18 28.24
C GLY A 104 -15.25 44.06 28.22
N SER A 105 -14.62 45.19 27.87
CA SER A 105 -13.38 45.72 28.43
C SER A 105 -12.40 44.76 29.11
N HIS A 106 -11.23 44.59 28.50
CA HIS A 106 -9.95 45.09 29.02
C HIS A 106 -8.88 44.67 28.01
N GLN A 107 -8.33 45.66 27.30
CA GLN A 107 -6.96 45.52 26.84
C GLN A 107 -6.11 45.40 28.09
N LEU A 108 -5.27 44.37 28.16
CA LEU A 108 -3.91 44.42 28.64
C LEU A 108 -3.30 43.02 28.50
N SER A 109 -2.18 42.99 27.77
CA SER A 109 -0.97 42.30 28.17
C SER A 109 -1.08 40.81 28.52
N CYS A 110 -0.56 39.95 27.64
CA CYS A 110 0.71 39.25 27.89
C CYS A 110 0.91 38.09 26.92
N CYS A 111 2.16 38.00 26.48
CA CYS A 111 2.95 36.83 26.11
C CYS A 111 2.42 35.88 25.03
#